data_AF-A0A4S3TR60-F1
#
_entry.id   AF-A0A4S3TR60-F1
#
_cell.length_a   1.000
_cell.length_b   1.000
_cell.length_c   1.000
_cell.angle_alpha   90.00
_cell.angle_beta   90.00
_cell.angle_gamma   90.00
#
_symmetry.space_group_name_H-M   'P 1'
#
loop_
_entity.id
_entity.type
_entity.pdbx_description
1 polymer ?
#
loop_
_entity_poly.entity_id
_entity_poly.type
_entity_poly.pdbx_seq_one_letter_code
_entity_poly.pdbx_strand_id
1 'polypeptide(L)'
;MESLERWQYPWIALALFVGGVALVSLSLTGISVVTGFASVVAVGLATIVVRPRLYGYVMAGIGVLSVALSGLLFLWDWSLLTVAVLALVGLGAVARGVHTQQNMDPAT
;
A
#
# COMPACT_ATOMS: atom_id res chain seq x y z
N MET A 1 -0.99 -22.14 -18.35
CA MET A 1 -0.16 -21.29 -17.48
C MET A 1 -0.32 -19.89 -18.02
N GLU A 2 -1.03 -19.00 -17.32
CA GLU A 2 -1.04 -17.58 -17.68
C GLU A 2 0.41 -17.09 -17.66
N SER A 3 0.87 -16.56 -18.80
CA SER A 3 2.19 -15.95 -18.88
C SER A 3 2.17 -14.65 -18.07
N LEU A 4 3.12 -14.51 -17.14
CA LEU A 4 3.34 -13.26 -16.41
C LEU A 4 3.57 -12.12 -17.41
N GLU A 5 2.75 -11.09 -17.31
CA GLU A 5 2.87 -9.91 -18.17
C GLU A 5 3.93 -8.97 -17.60
N ARG A 6 4.68 -8.29 -18.48
CA ARG A 6 5.83 -7.44 -18.07
C ARG A 6 5.44 -6.33 -17.08
N TRP A 7 4.19 -5.87 -17.12
CA TRP A 7 3.69 -4.84 -16.21
C TRP A 7 3.52 -5.36 -14.77
N GLN A 8 3.46 -6.67 -14.54
CA GLN A 8 3.32 -7.27 -13.22
C GLN A 8 4.66 -7.31 -12.45
N TYR A 9 5.81 -7.31 -13.14
CA TYR A 9 7.12 -7.43 -12.49
C TYR A 9 7.42 -6.35 -11.45
N PRO A 10 7.17 -5.05 -11.70
CA PRO A 10 7.38 -4.01 -10.70
C PRO A 10 6.54 -4.24 -9.44
N TRP A 11 5.29 -4.68 -9.60
CA TRP A 11 4.38 -4.94 -8.49
C TRP A 11 4.80 -6.16 -7.66
N ILE A 12 5.25 -7.22 -8.33
CA ILE A 12 5.80 -8.42 -7.67
C ILE A 12 7.07 -8.05 -6.90
N ALA A 13 7.99 -7.32 -7.52
CA ALA A 13 9.22 -6.87 -6.87
C ALA A 13 8.92 -6.01 -5.63
N LEU A 14 7.96 -5.08 -5.75
CA LEU A 14 7.55 -4.22 -4.64
C LEU A 14 6.87 -5.02 -3.52
N ALA A 15 5.96 -5.95 -3.86
CA ALA A 15 5.29 -6.81 -2.87
C ALA A 15 6.30 -7.67 -2.10
N LEU A 16 7.27 -8.27 -2.79
CA LEU A 16 8.32 -9.07 -2.17
C LEU A 16 9.25 -8.21 -1.30
N PHE A 17 9.61 -7.02 -1.76
CA PHE A 17 10.44 -6.10 -0.99
C PHE A 17 9.74 -5.67 0.30
N VAL A 18 8.50 -5.19 0.21
CA VAL A 18 7.72 -4.74 1.38
C VAL A 18 7.44 -5.92 2.32
N GLY A 19 7.11 -7.10 1.79
CA GLY A 19 6.93 -8.31 2.57
C GLY A 19 8.22 -8.75 3.28
N GLY A 20 9.37 -8.66 2.60
CA GLY A 20 10.68 -8.93 3.19
C GLY A 20 11.01 -7.97 4.33
N VAL A 21 10.77 -6.67 4.15
CA VAL A 21 10.92 -5.66 5.21
C VAL A 21 9.99 -5.96 6.40
N ALA A 22 8.75 -6.37 6.14
CA ALA A 22 7.82 -6.75 7.19
C ALA A 22 8.32 -7.97 7.99
N LEU A 23 8.85 -9.00 7.31
CA LEU A 23 9.41 -10.19 7.97
C LEU A 23 10.67 -9.86 8.79
N VAL A 24 11.54 -9.00 8.28
CA VAL A 24 12.72 -8.52 9.03
C VAL A 24 12.28 -7.73 10.26
N SER A 25 11.34 -6.79 10.09
CA SER A 25 10.76 -6.02 11.18
C SER A 25 10.12 -6.91 12.26
N LEU A 26 9.36 -7.93 11.83
CA LEU A 26 8.76 -8.93 12.72
C LEU A 26 9.83 -9.69 13.51
N SER A 27 10.92 -10.07 12.86
CA SER A 27 12.00 -10.84 13.48
C SER A 27 12.78 -10.02 14.51
N LEU A 28 12.93 -8.70 14.28
CA LEU A 28 13.70 -7.81 15.15
C LEU A 28 12.89 -7.18 16.28
N THR A 29 11.65 -6.81 15.99
CA THR A 29 10.81 -5.99 16.90
C THR A 29 9.53 -6.67 17.33
N GLY A 30 9.22 -7.85 16.79
CA GLY A 30 7.95 -8.52 17.00
C GLY A 30 6.80 -7.87 16.25
N ILE A 31 5.58 -8.12 16.74
CA ILE A 31 4.35 -7.57 16.14
C ILE A 31 4.22 -6.11 16.55
N SER A 32 4.50 -5.21 15.62
CA SER A 32 4.33 -3.77 15.76
C SER A 32 3.34 -3.23 14.71
N VAL A 33 2.83 -2.01 14.93
CA VAL A 33 1.93 -1.33 13.98
C VAL A 33 2.59 -1.18 12.61
N VAL A 34 3.91 -0.91 12.57
CA VAL A 34 4.68 -0.79 11.33
C VAL A 34 4.76 -2.13 10.60
N THR A 35 5.02 -3.22 11.32
CA THR A 35 5.05 -4.58 10.77
C THR A 35 3.68 -4.97 10.20
N GLY A 36 2.60 -4.68 10.93
CA GLY A 36 1.23 -4.92 10.47
C GLY A 36 0.89 -4.14 9.21
N PHE A 37 1.21 -2.83 9.19
CA PHE A 37 1.00 -1.98 8.02
C PHE A 37 1.74 -2.49 6.79
N ALA A 38 3.05 -2.77 6.92
CA ALA A 38 3.86 -3.29 5.82
C ALA A 38 3.30 -4.63 5.28
N SER A 39 2.84 -5.51 6.17
CA SER A 39 2.24 -6.78 5.77
C SER A 39 0.96 -6.59 4.95
N VAL A 40 0.07 -5.69 5.40
CA VAL A 40 -1.16 -5.35 4.67
C VAL A 40 -0.85 -4.74 3.30
N VAL A 41 0.14 -3.84 3.22
CA VAL A 41 0.58 -3.26 1.95
C VAL A 41 1.13 -4.34 1.01
N ALA A 42 1.98 -5.24 1.49
CA ALA A 42 2.53 -6.34 0.67
C ALA A 42 1.42 -7.23 0.09
N VAL A 43 0.41 -7.58 0.90
CA VAL A 43 -0.76 -8.36 0.46
C VAL A 43 -1.59 -7.58 -0.56
N GLY A 44 -1.81 -6.28 -0.33
CA GLY A 44 -2.49 -5.41 -1.29
C GLY A 44 -1.78 -5.40 -2.65
N LEU A 45 -0.46 -5.21 -2.66
CA LEU A 45 0.34 -5.22 -3.89
C LEU A 45 0.30 -6.57 -4.60
N ALA A 46 0.36 -7.69 -3.87
CA ALA A 46 0.17 -9.02 -4.45
C ALA A 46 -1.23 -9.19 -5.05
N THR A 47 -2.26 -8.59 -4.43
CA THR A 47 -3.64 -8.61 -4.96
C THR A 47 -3.75 -7.88 -6.29
N ILE A 48 -2.99 -6.80 -6.52
CA ILE A 48 -2.95 -6.10 -7.82
C ILE A 48 -2.45 -7.05 -8.93
N VAL A 49 -1.46 -7.88 -8.63
CA VAL A 49 -0.90 -8.85 -9.59
C VAL A 49 -1.94 -9.91 -9.96
N VAL A 50 -2.61 -10.48 -8.95
CA VAL A 50 -3.59 -11.58 -9.14
C VAL A 50 -4.92 -11.06 -9.69
N ARG A 51 -5.34 -9.86 -9.29
CA ARG A 51 -6.62 -9.24 -9.67
C ARG A 51 -6.41 -7.78 -10.08
N PRO A 52 -5.97 -7.53 -11.31
CA PRO A 52 -5.65 -6.18 -11.80
C PRO A 52 -6.83 -5.21 -11.72
N ARG A 53 -8.07 -5.72 -11.89
CA ARG A 53 -9.31 -4.94 -11.79
C ARG A 53 -9.53 -4.30 -10.41
N LEU A 54 -8.90 -4.82 -9.36
CA LEU A 54 -9.00 -4.27 -8.01
C LEU A 54 -8.01 -3.14 -7.73
N TYR A 55 -7.15 -2.78 -8.69
CA TYR A 55 -6.10 -1.78 -8.51
C TYR A 55 -6.58 -0.50 -7.84
N GLY A 56 -7.69 0.09 -8.33
CA GLY A 56 -8.20 1.35 -7.78
C GLY A 56 -8.61 1.23 -6.31
N TYR A 57 -9.28 0.13 -5.94
CA TYR A 57 -9.69 -0.13 -4.56
C TYR A 57 -8.51 -0.41 -3.64
N VAL A 58 -7.54 -1.20 -4.12
CA VAL A 58 -6.33 -1.52 -3.34
C VAL A 58 -5.51 -0.25 -3.08
N MET A 59 -5.29 0.58 -4.10
CA MET A 59 -4.52 1.82 -3.94
C MET A 59 -5.24 2.82 -3.04
N ALA A 60 -6.57 2.95 -3.17
CA ALA A 60 -7.36 3.78 -2.27
C ALA A 60 -7.31 3.25 -0.82
N GLY A 61 -7.43 1.94 -0.62
CA GLY A 61 -7.36 1.31 0.69
C GLY A 61 -5.99 1.49 1.35
N ILE A 62 -4.89 1.25 0.63
CA ILE A 62 -3.53 1.51 1.11
C ILE A 62 -3.36 3.00 1.45
N GLY A 63 -3.90 3.88 0.60
CA GLY A 63 -3.85 5.32 0.81
C GLY A 63 -4.55 5.76 2.10
N VAL A 64 -5.79 5.31 2.32
CA VAL A 64 -6.56 5.59 3.54
C VAL A 64 -5.84 5.04 4.77
N LEU A 65 -5.33 3.81 4.69
CA LEU A 65 -4.58 3.20 5.79
C LEU A 65 -3.30 4.00 6.12
N SER A 66 -2.59 4.49 5.10
CA SER A 66 -1.40 5.32 5.26
C SER A 66 -1.71 6.66 5.93
N VAL A 67 -2.81 7.32 5.53
CA VAL A 67 -3.27 8.56 6.17
C VAL A 67 -3.68 8.30 7.62
N ALA A 68 -4.48 7.26 7.88
CA ALA A 68 -4.88 6.89 9.23
C ALA A 68 -3.67 6.60 10.13
N LEU A 69 -2.70 5.84 9.61
CA LEU A 69 -1.46 5.55 10.32
C LEU A 69 -0.66 6.83 10.59
N SER A 70 -0.57 7.76 9.63
CA SER A 70 0.12 9.03 9.86
C SER A 70 -0.49 9.83 11.02
N GLY A 71 -1.82 9.85 11.12
CA GLY A 71 -2.52 10.48 12.24
C GLY A 71 -2.23 9.79 13.58
N LEU A 72 -2.19 8.46 13.60
CA LEU A 72 -1.82 7.69 14.79
C LEU A 72 -0.37 7.96 15.22
N LEU A 73 0.57 7.96 14.27
CA LEU A 73 1.99 8.21 14.53
C LEU A 73 2.21 9.65 15.03
N PHE A 74 1.45 10.62 14.53
CA PHE A 74 1.47 11.99 15.01
C PHE A 74 1.07 12.08 16.50
N LEU A 75 0.05 11.33 16.92
CA LEU A 75 -0.37 11.26 18.33
C LEU A 75 0.63 10.55 19.24
N TRP A 76 1.54 9.76 18.69
CA TRP A 76 2.60 9.07 19.42
C TRP A 76 3.95 9.78 19.36
N ASP A 77 3.96 11.07 18.99
CA ASP A 77 5.16 11.91 18.92
C ASP A 77 6.27 11.34 18.02
N TRP A 78 5.88 10.64 16.95
CA TRP A 78 6.84 10.21 15.93
C TRP A 78 7.37 11.40 15.15
N SER A 79 8.52 11.19 14.49
CA SER A 79 9.13 12.21 13.63
C SER A 79 8.12 12.79 12.63
N LEU A 80 7.99 14.12 12.64
CA LEU A 80 7.13 14.87 11.72
C LEU A 80 7.43 14.55 10.26
N LEU A 81 8.69 14.25 9.93
CA LEU A 81 9.07 13.86 8.58
C LEU A 81 8.40 12.54 8.17
N THR A 82 8.42 11.54 9.05
CA THR A 82 7.77 10.25 8.81
C THR A 82 6.26 10.42 8.65
N VAL A 83 5.64 11.21 9.53
CA VAL A 83 4.21 11.53 9.47
C VAL A 83 3.86 12.21 8.15
N ALA A 84 4.59 13.25 7.77
CA ALA A 84 4.33 14.02 6.56
C ALA A 84 4.51 13.18 5.28
N VAL A 85 5.58 12.39 5.20
CA VAL A 85 5.81 11.49 4.06
C VAL A 85 4.68 10.48 3.95
N LEU A 86 4.26 9.87 5.06
CA LEU A 86 3.21 8.85 5.07
C LEU A 86 1.84 9.44 4.71
N ALA A 87 1.55 10.66 5.16
CA ALA A 87 0.34 11.39 4.81
C ALA A 87 0.30 11.75 3.31
N LEU A 88 1.41 12.28 2.77
CA LEU A 88 1.51 12.65 1.35
C LEU A 88 1.40 11.44 0.43
N VAL A 89 2.12 10.35 0.75
CA VAL A 89 2.02 9.08 0.02
C VAL A 89 0.59 8.53 0.09
N GLY A 90 -0.02 8.59 1.28
CA GLY A 90 -1.40 8.15 1.50
C GLY A 90 -2.40 8.92 0.65
N LEU A 91 -2.37 10.26 0.70
CA LEU A 91 -3.23 11.13 -0.11
C LEU A 91 -3.04 10.91 -1.61
N GLY A 92 -1.79 10.79 -2.07
CA GLY A 92 -1.48 10.49 -3.47
C GLY A 92 -2.03 9.13 -3.93
N ALA A 93 -1.93 8.10 -3.08
CA ALA A 93 -2.47 6.78 -3.36
C ALA A 93 -4.01 6.79 -3.40
N VAL A 94 -4.68 7.52 -2.51
CA VAL A 94 -6.13 7.73 -2.56
C VAL A 94 -6.53 8.43 -3.85
N ALA A 95 -5.92 9.57 -4.16
CA ALA A 95 -6.23 10.34 -5.36
C ALA A 95 -6.09 9.49 -6.63
N ARG A 96 -4.99 8.73 -6.74
CA ARG A 96 -4.78 7.82 -7.87
C ARG A 96 -5.78 6.66 -7.90
N GLY A 97 -6.10 6.08 -6.76
CA GLY A 97 -7.08 5.00 -6.63
C GLY A 97 -8.46 5.44 -7.10
N VAL A 98 -8.94 6.59 -6.61
CA VAL A 98 -10.24 7.19 -6.97
C VAL A 98 -10.29 7.56 -8.45
N HIS A 99 -9.27 8.25 -8.96
CA HIS A 99 -9.20 8.61 -10.38
C HIS A 99 -9.22 7.36 -11.29
N THR A 100 -8.56 6.27 -10.87
CA THR A 100 -8.58 5.03 -11.63
C THR A 100 -9.96 4.37 -11.64
N GLN A 101 -10.70 4.42 -10.52
CA GLN A 101 -12.08 3.93 -10.46
C GLN A 101 -13.00 4.74 -11.37
N GLN A 102 -12.92 6.07 -11.31
CA GLN A 102 -13.74 6.96 -12.13
C GLN A 102 -13.53 6.75 -13.65
N ASN A 103 -12.31 6.37 -14.05
CA ASN A 103 -12.00 6.10 -15.45
C ASN A 103 -12.31 4.66 -15.89
N MET A 104 -12.57 3.75 -14.93
CA MET A 104 -12.99 2.37 -15.21
C MET A 104 -14.52 2.21 -15.27
N ASP A 105 -15.28 3.18 -14.77
CA ASP A 105 -16.72 3.35 -15.00
C ASP A 105 -16.95 4.36 -16.15
N PRO A 106 -16.90 3.94 -17.42
CA PRO A 106 -17.43 4.78 -18.49
C PRO A 106 -18.95 4.82 -18.32
N ALA A 107 -19.46 5.98 -17.91
CA ALA A 107 -20.83 6.46 -18.12
C ALA A 107 -21.96 5.39 -18.13
N THR A 108 -22.76 5.39 -17.06
CA THR A 108 -24.22 5.35 -17.27
C THR A 108 -24.65 6.52 -18.16
#